data_AF-K1RE99-F1
#
_entry.id   AF-K1RE99-F1
#
_cell.length_a   1.000
_cell.length_b   1.000
_cell.length_c   1.000
_cell.angle_alpha   90.00
_cell.angle_beta   90.00
_cell.angle_gamma   90.00
#
_symmetry.space_group_name_H-M   'P 1'
#
loop_
_entity.id
_entity.type
_entity.pdbx_description
1 polymer ?
#
loop_
_entity_poly.entity_id
_entity_poly.type
_entity_poly.pdbx_seq_one_letter_code
_entity_poly.pdbx_strand_id
1 'polypeptide(L)'
;MLLADWLELEKNLGDMEAALKSYSKRDFEETWYLGHDIYITASKEFPLVDIRHYWKPDPNGDFVPTTRGLKLNRAKLQNLKNIASVIRDYIPQLMFQVPAEYPNLSTDINIQSLEGLLDIPNLNC
;
A
#
# COMPACT_ATOMS: atom_id res chain seq x y z
N MET A 1 5.90 -0.61 5.84
CA MET A 1 4.77 0.06 5.19
C MET A 1 5.26 1.42 4.73
N LEU A 2 5.35 1.61 3.42
CA LEU A 2 5.73 2.88 2.81
C LEU A 2 4.52 3.82 2.71
N LEU A 3 4.75 5.08 2.33
CA LEU A 3 3.69 6.07 2.13
C LEU A 3 2.67 5.61 1.07
N ALA A 4 3.15 5.00 -0.01
CA ALA A 4 2.29 4.45 -1.06
C ALA A 4 1.35 3.36 -0.53
N ASP A 5 1.86 2.44 0.29
CA ASP A 5 1.06 1.38 0.91
C ASP A 5 -0.01 1.95 1.85
N TRP A 6 0.33 3.02 2.58
CA TRP A 6 -0.62 3.71 3.46
C TRP A 6 -1.75 4.37 2.66
N LEU A 7 -1.41 5.06 1.57
CA LEU A 7 -2.41 5.66 0.69
C LEU A 7 -3.32 4.60 0.07
N GLU A 8 -2.75 3.45 -0.32
CA GLU A 8 -3.53 2.33 -0.84
C GLU A 8 -4.43 1.72 0.23
N LEU A 9 -3.93 1.58 1.47
CA LEU A 9 -4.75 1.18 2.62
C LEU A 9 -5.94 2.13 2.80
N GLU A 10 -5.70 3.44 2.81
CA GLU A 10 -6.76 4.45 2.99
C GLU A 10 -7.84 4.38 1.91
N LYS A 11 -7.47 4.15 0.65
CA LYS A 11 -8.44 3.96 -0.45
C LYS A 11 -9.33 2.74 -0.20
N ASN A 12 -8.75 1.64 0.27
CA ASN A 12 -9.45 0.38 0.48
C ASN A 12 -10.29 0.36 1.78
N LEU A 13 -10.16 1.33 2.68
CA LEU A 13 -10.93 1.36 3.94
C LEU A 13 -12.45 1.36 3.74
N GLY A 14 -12.93 1.99 2.67
CA GLY A 14 -14.36 1.96 2.31
C GLY A 14 -14.81 0.57 1.86
N ASP A 15 -14.02 -0.07 1.01
CA ASP A 15 -14.28 -1.42 0.50
C ASP A 15 -14.24 -2.46 1.62
N MET A 16 -13.28 -2.37 2.54
CA MET A 16 -13.24 -3.21 3.74
C MET A 16 -14.51 -3.09 4.58
N GLU A 17 -15.04 -1.88 4.73
CA GLU A 17 -16.26 -1.66 5.51
C GLU A 17 -17.48 -2.23 4.80
N ALA A 18 -17.58 -2.01 3.48
CA ALA A 18 -18.62 -2.61 2.65
C ALA A 18 -18.56 -4.14 2.72
N ALA A 19 -17.36 -4.70 2.61
CA ALA A 19 -17.07 -6.12 2.73
C ALA A 19 -17.49 -6.68 4.10
N LEU A 20 -17.25 -5.96 5.19
CA LEU A 20 -17.72 -6.39 6.51
C LEU A 20 -19.23 -6.27 6.67
N LYS A 21 -19.89 -5.32 6.01
CA LYS A 21 -21.36 -5.16 6.02
C LYS A 21 -22.05 -6.25 5.22
N SER A 22 -21.53 -6.60 4.05
CA SER A 22 -22.09 -7.61 3.14
C SER A 22 -21.67 -9.05 3.46
N TYR A 23 -20.82 -9.26 4.47
CA TYR A 23 -20.26 -10.56 4.86
C TYR A 23 -21.26 -11.74 4.81
N SER A 24 -22.50 -11.55 5.29
CA SER A 24 -23.50 -12.64 5.34
C SER A 24 -23.97 -13.13 3.96
N LYS A 25 -23.58 -12.44 2.88
CA LYS A 25 -23.91 -12.77 1.49
C LYS A 25 -22.67 -13.18 0.68
N ARG A 26 -21.52 -13.34 1.34
CA ARG A 26 -20.23 -13.61 0.68
C ARG A 26 -19.99 -15.10 0.54
N ASP A 27 -19.72 -15.55 -0.69
CA ASP A 27 -19.39 -16.95 -1.01
C ASP A 27 -17.88 -17.20 -1.18
N PHE A 28 -17.09 -16.15 -1.41
CA PHE A 28 -15.65 -16.24 -1.68
C PHE A 28 -14.87 -15.16 -0.93
N GLU A 29 -13.59 -15.39 -0.65
CA GLU A 29 -12.74 -14.37 -0.02
C GLU A 29 -12.43 -13.25 -1.01
N GLU A 30 -12.67 -12.01 -0.61
CA GLU A 30 -12.26 -10.84 -1.38
C GLU A 30 -10.86 -10.45 -0.94
N THR A 31 -9.94 -10.28 -1.88
CA THR A 31 -8.53 -9.94 -1.59
C THR A 31 -8.10 -8.71 -2.38
N TRP A 32 -7.46 -7.77 -1.70
CA TRP A 32 -6.87 -6.56 -2.27
C TRP A 32 -5.36 -6.54 -1.99
N TYR A 33 -4.57 -6.11 -2.98
CA TYR A 33 -3.12 -5.97 -2.84
C TYR A 33 -2.76 -4.53 -2.48
N LEU A 34 -1.99 -4.34 -1.40
CA LEU A 34 -1.57 -3.02 -0.94
C LEU A 34 -0.20 -2.59 -1.45
N GLY A 35 0.61 -3.50 -1.97
CA GLY A 35 2.04 -3.27 -2.19
C GLY A 35 2.92 -4.01 -1.19
N HIS A 36 4.19 -4.20 -1.54
CA HIS A 36 5.22 -4.79 -0.69
C HIS A 36 4.81 -6.10 -0.01
N ASP A 37 4.21 -7.01 -0.79
CA ASP A 37 3.71 -8.31 -0.33
C ASP A 37 2.65 -8.23 0.78
N ILE A 38 1.98 -7.09 0.94
CA ILE A 38 0.86 -6.91 1.88
C ILE A 38 -0.46 -7.10 1.15
N TYR A 39 -1.32 -7.93 1.71
CA TYR A 39 -2.66 -8.19 1.21
C TYR A 39 -3.69 -7.93 2.30
N ILE A 40 -4.85 -7.44 1.88
CA ILE A 40 -6.07 -7.36 2.67
C ILE A 40 -6.97 -8.49 2.21
N THR A 41 -7.46 -9.31 3.13
CA THR A 41 -8.40 -10.39 2.82
C THR A 41 -9.65 -10.24 3.68
N ALA A 42 -10.80 -10.06 3.06
CA ALA A 42 -12.09 -10.13 3.74
C ALA A 42 -12.56 -11.59 3.76
N SER A 43 -12.64 -12.17 4.96
CA SER A 43 -12.95 -13.58 5.12
C SER A 43 -14.40 -13.87 4.70
N LYS A 44 -14.62 -15.04 4.09
CA LYS A 44 -15.94 -15.61 3.82
C LYS A 44 -16.53 -16.37 5.02
N GLU A 45 -15.68 -16.77 5.97
CA GLU A 45 -16.06 -17.61 7.11
C GLU A 45 -16.29 -16.83 8.39
N PHE A 46 -15.74 -15.61 8.47
CA PHE A 46 -15.90 -14.73 9.61
C PHE A 46 -16.08 -13.27 9.17
N PRO A 47 -16.84 -12.44 9.91
CA PRO A 47 -17.01 -11.01 9.63
C PRO A 47 -15.75 -10.23 10.03
N LEU A 48 -14.64 -10.55 9.39
CA LEU A 48 -13.29 -10.06 9.66
C LEU A 48 -12.57 -9.72 8.36
N VAL A 49 -11.68 -8.74 8.44
CA VAL A 49 -10.69 -8.41 7.44
C VAL A 49 -9.30 -8.69 8.02
N ASP A 50 -8.45 -9.40 7.30
CA ASP A 50 -7.05 -9.66 7.68
C ASP A 50 -6.13 -8.82 6.80
N ILE A 51 -5.31 -7.96 7.40
CA ILE A 51 -4.27 -7.21 6.71
C ILE A 51 -2.96 -7.88 7.07
N ARG A 52 -2.29 -8.51 6.10
CA ARG A 52 -1.16 -9.41 6.39
C ARG A 52 -0.07 -9.28 5.35
N HIS A 53 1.17 -9.30 5.84
CA HIS A 53 2.35 -9.46 5.00
C HIS A 53 2.52 -10.92 4.64
N TYR A 54 2.79 -11.19 3.38
CA TYR A 54 3.09 -12.48 2.81
C TYR A 54 4.57 -12.56 2.47
N TRP A 55 5.12 -13.75 2.48
CA TRP A 55 6.50 -13.98 2.10
C TRP A 55 6.53 -15.12 1.10
N LYS A 56 7.37 -14.96 0.07
CA LYS A 56 7.63 -15.98 -0.91
C LYS A 56 8.99 -16.63 -0.61
N PRO A 57 9.02 -17.88 -0.09
CA PRO A 57 10.24 -18.53 0.34
C PRO A 57 11.15 -18.99 -0.80
N ASP A 58 10.57 -19.29 -1.96
CA ASP A 58 11.26 -19.72 -3.17
C ASP A 58 10.76 -18.87 -4.36
N PRO A 59 11.62 -18.42 -5.29
CA PRO A 59 11.21 -17.72 -6.52
C PRO A 59 10.08 -18.41 -7.31
N ASN A 60 9.96 -19.73 -7.23
CA ASN A 60 8.93 -20.54 -7.86
C ASN A 60 7.83 -21.01 -6.90
N GLY A 61 7.93 -20.69 -5.61
CA GLY A 61 6.96 -21.07 -4.59
C GLY A 61 5.75 -20.16 -4.51
N ASP A 62 4.78 -20.58 -3.70
CA ASP A 62 3.59 -19.80 -3.37
C ASP A 62 3.88 -18.75 -2.30
N PHE A 63 3.07 -17.69 -2.28
CA PHE A 63 3.08 -16.72 -1.20
C PHE A 63 2.49 -17.33 0.06
N VAL A 64 3.24 -17.25 1.17
CA VAL A 64 2.84 -17.79 2.46
C VAL A 64 2.55 -16.63 3.43
N PRO A 65 1.41 -16.64 4.14
CA PRO A 65 1.12 -15.61 5.13
C PRO A 65 2.16 -15.63 6.25
N THR A 66 2.69 -14.46 6.61
CA THR A 66 3.60 -14.34 7.76
C THR A 66 2.84 -14.08 9.05
N THR A 67 3.55 -14.13 10.18
CA THR A 67 3.03 -13.72 11.49
C THR A 67 2.78 -12.21 11.57
N ARG A 68 3.34 -11.41 10.65
CA ARG A 68 3.17 -9.96 10.58
C ARG A 68 1.84 -9.64 9.88
N GLY A 69 0.81 -9.42 10.67
CA GLY A 69 -0.50 -9.02 10.19
C GLY A 69 -1.46 -8.77 11.34
N LEU A 70 -2.65 -8.29 11.02
CA LEU A 70 -3.67 -7.97 12.00
C LEU A 70 -5.07 -8.24 11.43
N LYS A 71 -5.95 -8.75 12.30
CA LYS A 71 -7.36 -8.99 11.98
C LYS A 71 -8.24 -7.91 12.57
N LEU A 72 -9.08 -7.31 11.73
CA LEU A 72 -10.03 -6.25 12.06
C LEU A 72 -11.44 -6.79 11.98
N ASN A 73 -12.21 -6.57 13.05
CA ASN A 73 -13.66 -6.63 12.99
C ASN A 73 -14.23 -5.24 12.68
N ARG A 74 -15.56 -5.13 12.56
CA ARG A 74 -16.24 -3.87 12.24
C ARG A 74 -15.84 -2.71 13.15
N ALA A 75 -15.79 -2.93 14.47
CA ALA A 75 -15.44 -1.90 15.44
C ALA A 75 -13.99 -1.43 15.28
N LYS A 76 -13.05 -2.38 15.13
CA LYS A 76 -11.63 -2.04 14.94
C LYS A 76 -11.38 -1.33 13.61
N LEU A 77 -12.07 -1.73 12.55
CA LEU A 77 -11.98 -1.05 11.25
C LEU A 77 -12.51 0.39 11.35
N GLN A 78 -13.64 0.61 12.02
CA GLN A 78 -14.17 1.95 12.21
C GLN A 78 -13.18 2.85 12.98
N ASN A 79 -12.55 2.31 14.02
CA ASN A 79 -11.51 3.04 14.75
C ASN A 79 -10.31 3.37 13.86
N LEU A 80 -9.85 2.42 13.04
CA LEU A 80 -8.77 2.65 12.08
C LEU A 80 -9.13 3.78 11.09
N LYS A 81 -10.37 3.81 10.57
CA LYS A 81 -10.84 4.89 9.69
C LYS A 81 -10.79 6.26 10.34
N ASN A 82 -11.27 6.34 11.59
CA ASN A 82 -11.27 7.60 12.34
C ASN A 82 -9.83 8.07 12.63
N ILE A 83 -8.92 7.14 12.92
CA ILE A 83 -7.50 7.47 13.14
C ILE A 83 -6.84 7.88 11.82
N ALA A 84 -7.13 7.20 10.72
CA ALA A 84 -6.58 7.53 9.40
C ALA A 84 -6.97 8.95 8.97
N SER A 85 -8.22 9.38 9.18
CA SER A 85 -8.63 10.76 8.91
C SER A 85 -7.84 11.77 9.74
N VAL A 86 -7.60 11.47 11.02
CA VAL A 86 -6.80 12.34 11.89
C VAL A 86 -5.33 12.39 11.40
N ILE A 87 -4.74 11.25 11.06
CA ILE A 87 -3.37 11.18 10.55
C ILE A 87 -3.21 12.02 9.27
N ARG A 88 -4.20 11.99 8.38
CA ARG A 88 -4.20 12.80 7.15
C ARG A 88 -4.13 14.30 7.42
N ASP A 89 -4.78 14.77 8.49
CA ASP A 89 -4.75 16.19 8.87
C ASP A 89 -3.37 16.63 9.42
N TYR A 90 -2.61 15.70 10.00
CA TYR A 90 -1.30 15.98 10.60
C TYR A 90 -0.11 15.73 9.66
N ILE A 91 -0.29 15.00 8.57
CA ILE A 91 0.79 14.69 7.61
C ILE A 91 0.45 15.35 6.28
N PRO A 92 0.98 16.56 5.99
CA PRO A 92 0.67 17.30 4.76
C PRO A 92 0.93 16.51 3.47
N GLN A 93 1.93 15.62 3.48
CA GLN A 93 2.27 14.77 2.35
C GLN A 93 1.14 13.78 1.96
N LEU A 94 0.21 13.51 2.88
CA LEU A 94 -1.00 12.73 2.60
C LEU A 94 -2.12 13.55 1.96
N MET A 95 -2.06 14.89 2.05
CA MET A 95 -3.03 15.80 1.44
C MET A 95 -2.71 16.11 -0.03
N PHE A 96 -1.42 16.05 -0.38
CA PHE A 96 -0.93 16.27 -1.74
C PHE A 96 -0.92 14.96 -2.53
N GLN A 97 -2.07 14.58 -3.09
CA GLN A 97 -2.11 13.68 -4.25
C GLN A 97 -1.58 14.46 -5.47
N VAL A 98 -0.27 14.69 -5.54
CA VAL A 98 0.34 15.14 -6.79
C VAL A 98 0.37 13.89 -7.67
N PRO A 99 -0.35 13.83 -8.82
CA PRO A 99 0.04 12.92 -9.86
C PRO A 99 1.50 13.22 -10.09
N ALA A 100 2.39 12.24 -10.02
CA ALA A 100 3.71 12.41 -10.58
C ALA A 100 3.55 12.60 -12.11
N GLU A 101 3.08 13.77 -12.54
CA GLU A 101 3.49 14.35 -13.78
C GLU A 101 4.99 14.52 -13.60
N TYR A 102 5.73 13.47 -13.96
CA TYR A 102 7.09 13.63 -14.40
C TYR A 102 7.06 14.83 -15.34
N PRO A 103 7.91 15.87 -15.15
CA PRO A 103 8.05 16.87 -16.18
C PRO A 103 8.31 16.09 -17.46
N ASN A 104 7.46 16.27 -18.48
CA ASN A 104 7.68 15.67 -19.79
C ASN A 104 9.16 15.89 -20.09
N LEU A 105 9.96 14.81 -20.01
CA LEU A 105 11.31 14.85 -20.51
C LEU A 105 11.10 15.16 -21.97
N SER A 106 11.37 16.40 -22.36
CA SER A 106 11.38 16.79 -23.75
C SER A 106 12.15 15.70 -24.48
N THR A 107 11.57 15.14 -25.52
CA THR A 107 12.20 14.09 -26.34
C THR A 107 13.51 14.56 -27.00
N ASP A 108 13.93 15.79 -26.73
CA ASP A 108 15.15 16.43 -27.22
C ASP A 108 16.31 16.42 -26.21
N ILE A 109 16.34 15.54 -25.21
CA ILE A 109 17.53 15.40 -24.35
C ILE A 109 18.62 14.68 -25.14
N ASN A 110 19.55 15.47 -25.69
CA ASN A 110 20.79 14.97 -26.25
C ASN A 110 21.69 14.42 -25.14
N ILE A 111 21.79 13.10 -25.06
CA ILE A 111 22.55 12.36 -24.04
C ILE A 111 24.05 12.75 -24.05
N GLN A 112 24.57 13.32 -25.15
CA GLN A 112 25.95 13.78 -25.23
C GLN A 112 26.27 15.03 -24.38
N SER A 113 25.26 15.79 -23.94
CA SER A 113 25.49 17.00 -23.13
C SER A 113 25.60 16.75 -21.62
N LEU A 114 25.47 15.50 -21.15
CA LEU A 114 25.50 15.16 -19.72
C LEU A 114 26.84 14.59 -19.22
N GLU A 115 27.83 14.39 -20.10
CA GLU A 115 29.14 13.84 -19.71
C GLU A 115 30.00 14.78 -18.84
N GLY A 116 29.56 16.03 -18.62
CA GLY A 116 30.29 17.03 -17.83
C GLY A 116 29.74 17.33 -16.43
N LEU A 117 28.70 16.63 -15.96
CA LEU A 117 28.02 16.95 -14.68
C LEU A 117 28.26 15.95 -13.54
N LEU A 118 29.11 14.94 -13.75
CA LEU A 118 29.55 14.01 -12.69
C LEU A 118 30.96 14.36 -12.24
N ASP A 119 31.11 15.47 -11.53
CA ASP A 119 32.22 15.62 -10.58
C ASP A 119 31.91 14.74 -9.36
N ILE A 120 32.32 13.47 -9.43
CA ILE A 120 32.34 12.58 -8.27
C ILE A 120 33.57 12.96 -7.45
N PRO A 121 33.42 13.47 -6.21
CA PRO A 121 34.59 13.73 -5.37
C PRO A 121 35.24 12.39 -5.00
N ASN A 122 36.52 12.24 -5.36
CA ASN A 122 37.38 11.12 -4.96
C ASN A 122 37.30 10.87 -3.45
N LEU A 123 36.69 9.77 -3.05
CA LEU A 123 36.85 9.20 -1.72
C LEU A 123 38.03 8.22 -1.77
N ASN A 124 39.23 8.75 -1.51
CA ASN A 124 40.33 7.96 -0.97
C ASN A 124 40.15 7.87 0.54
N CYS A 125 39.73 6.71 1.05
CA CYS A 125 40.04 6.11 2.36
C CYS A 125 39.46 4.69 2.36
#